data_AF-A0A117LJ49-F1
#
_entry.id   AF-A0A117LJ49-F1
#
_cell.length_a   1.000
_cell.length_b   1.000
_cell.length_c   1.000
_cell.angle_alpha   90.00
_cell.angle_beta   90.00
_cell.angle_gamma   90.00
#
_symmetry.space_group_name_H-M   'P 1'
#
loop_
_entity.id
_entity.type
_entity.pdbx_description
1 polymer ?
#
loop_
_entity_poly.entity_id
_entity_poly.type
_entity_poly.pdbx_seq_one_letter_code
_entity_poly.pdbx_strand_id
1 'polypeptide(L)' 'MTEKNESFEASLAKLEAILKRLETEDVPLEEMLTLYEEGVSLSQTCRKVLEDARKKLQVISEHLSEEKETTFE' A
#
# COMPACT_ATOMS: atom_id res chain seq x y z
N MET A 1 -15.73 2.41 6.11
CA MET A 1 -14.74 2.11 5.04
C MET A 1 -13.61 3.14 4.98
N THR A 2 -13.51 4.07 5.95
CA THR A 2 -12.66 5.27 5.88
C THR A 2 -11.30 5.09 6.56
N GLU A 3 -11.21 4.30 7.63
CA GLU A 3 -9.97 4.14 8.41
C GLU A 3 -8.81 3.49 7.63
N LYS A 4 -9.11 2.52 6.75
CA LYS A 4 -8.08 1.82 5.97
C LYS A 4 -7.47 2.70 4.87
N ASN A 5 -8.22 3.69 4.39
CA ASN A 5 -7.77 4.59 3.33
C ASN A 5 -6.90 5.72 3.89
N GLU A 6 -7.31 6.30 5.03
CA GLU A 6 -6.48 7.26 5.78
C GLU A 6 -5.15 6.64 6.20
N SER A 7 -5.15 5.36 6.60
CA SER A 7 -3.91 4.64 6.95
C SER A 7 -2.96 4.44 5.76
N PHE A 8 -3.48 4.25 4.55
CA PHE A 8 -2.66 4.07 3.34
C PHE A 8 -2.04 5.39 2.91
N GLU A 9 -2.87 6.44 2.75
CA GLU A 9 -2.41 7.77 2.35
C GLU A 9 -1.40 8.34 3.35
N ALA A 10 -1.64 8.14 4.66
CA ALA A 10 -0.68 8.55 5.68
C ALA A 10 0.64 7.77 5.61
N SER A 11 0.59 6.46 5.35
CA SER A 11 1.80 5.63 5.21
C SER A 11 2.60 6.01 3.98
N LEU A 12 1.92 6.31 2.87
CA LEU A 12 2.54 6.76 1.64
C LEU A 12 3.19 8.14 1.81
N ALA A 13 2.49 9.10 2.44
CA ALA A 13 3.03 10.43 2.71
C ALA A 13 4.27 10.38 3.61
N LYS A 14 4.29 9.50 4.62
CA LYS A 14 5.48 9.27 5.45
C LYS A 14 6.64 8.68 4.66
N LEU A 15 6.37 7.71 3.78
CA LEU A 15 7.40 7.12 2.93
C LEU A 15 8.03 8.16 2.00
N GLU A 16 7.22 9.05 1.41
CA GLU A 16 7.71 10.17 0.60
C GLU A 16 8.57 11.15 1.42
N ALA A 17 8.18 11.44 2.66
CA ALA A 17 8.97 12.28 3.57
C ALA A 17 10.33 11.65 3.91
N ILE A 18 10.35 10.33 4.15
CA ILE A 18 11.58 9.56 4.39
C ILE A 18 12.50 9.62 3.17
N LEU A 19 11.97 9.40 1.96
CA LEU A 19 12.75 9.48 0.73
C LEU A 19 13.38 10.87 0.56
N LYS A 20 12.60 11.94 0.76
CA LYS A 20 13.13 13.32 0.73
C LYS A 20 14.20 13.56 1.79
N ARG A 21 14.06 12.98 2.98
CA ARG A 21 15.08 13.09 4.02
C ARG A 21 16.37 12.39 3.59
N LEU A 22 16.27 11.17 3.07
CA LEU A 22 17.42 10.40 2.57
C LEU A 22 18.14 11.05 1.38
N GLU A 23 17.46 11.90 0.61
CA GLU A 23 18.06 12.71 -0.47
C GLU A 23 18.86 13.92 0.03
N THR A 24 18.79 14.24 1.33
CA THR A 24 19.53 15.37 1.91
C THR A 24 21.00 14.99 2.15
N GLU A 25 21.94 15.89 1.83
CA GLU A 25 23.39 15.61 1.90
C GLU A 25 23.94 15.38 3.33
N ASP A 26 23.20 15.75 4.37
CA ASP A 26 23.64 15.73 5.78
C ASP A 26 22.74 14.87 6.67
N VAL A 27 22.50 13.62 6.25
CA VAL A 27 21.85 12.61 7.09
C VAL A 27 22.92 11.77 7.79
N PRO A 28 23.00 11.78 9.13
CA PRO A 28 23.89 10.90 9.88
C PRO A 28 23.63 9.41 9.56
N LEU A 29 24.66 8.57 9.59
CA LEU A 29 24.55 7.14 9.27
C LEU A 29 23.51 6.40 10.14
N GLU A 30 23.45 6.71 11.43
CA GLU A 30 22.45 6.13 12.34
C GLU A 30 21.01 6.53 11.96
N GLU A 31 20.83 7.78 11.52
CA GLU A 31 19.54 8.27 11.04
C GLU A 31 19.17 7.61 9.70
N MET A 32 20.13 7.43 8.78
CA MET A 32 19.91 6.70 7.52
C MET A 32 19.43 5.27 7.76
N LEU A 33 20.03 4.54 8.71
CA LEU A 33 19.62 3.17 9.04
C LEU A 33 18.17 3.14 9.57
N THR A 34 17.84 4.07 10.46
CA THR A 34 16.49 4.18 11.02
C THR A 34 15.46 4.51 9.93
N LEU A 35 15.74 5.51 9.10
CA LEU A 35 14.90 5.91 7.98
C LEU A 35 14.71 4.78 6.96
N TYR A 36 15.76 4.01 6.70
CA TYR A 36 15.68 2.86 5.80
C TYR A 36 14.77 1.75 6.37
N GLU A 37 14.93 1.39 7.64
CA GLU A 37 14.07 0.39 8.30
C GLU A 37 12.60 0.82 8.30
N GLU A 38 12.34 2.09 8.63
CA GLU A 38 10.99 2.66 8.60
C GLU A 38 10.42 2.66 7.18
N GLY A 39 11.21 3.07 6.18
CA GLY A 39 10.81 3.07 4.77
C GLY A 39 10.46 1.68 4.26
N VAL A 40 11.22 0.65 4.63
CA VAL A 40 10.93 -0.76 4.29
C VAL A 40 9.60 -1.19 4.92
N SER A 41 9.37 -0.88 6.19
CA SER A 41 8.14 -1.22 6.90
C SER A 41 6.90 -0.55 6.29
N LEU A 42 6.99 0.74 5.96
CA LEU A 42 5.93 1.48 5.30
C LEU A 42 5.63 0.93 3.90
N SER A 43 6.67 0.61 3.12
CA SER A 43 6.53 -0.01 1.79
C SER A 43 5.79 -1.35 1.84
N GLN A 44 6.11 -2.20 2.82
CA GLN A 44 5.41 -3.46 3.04
C GLN A 44 3.94 -3.24 3.41
N THR A 45 3.66 -2.25 4.26
CA THR A 45 2.30 -1.88 4.64
C THR A 45 1.48 -1.44 3.43
N CYS A 46 2.01 -0.53 2.61
CA CYS A 46 1.37 -0.07 1.39
C CYS A 46 1.09 -1.22 0.42
N ARG A 47 2.06 -2.10 0.22
CA ARG A 47 1.90 -3.30 -0.63
C ARG A 47 0.76 -4.19 -0.12
N LYS A 48 0.68 -4.44 1.18
CA LYS A 48 -0.37 -5.26 1.78
C LYS A 48 -1.76 -4.68 1.54
N VAL A 49 -1.92 -3.36 1.66
CA VAL A 49 -3.20 -2.69 1.40
C VAL A 49 -3.61 -2.85 -0.08
N LEU A 50 -2.68 -2.68 -1.01
CA LEU A 50 -2.94 -2.85 -2.44
C LEU A 50 -3.28 -4.29 -2.79
N GLU A 51 -2.58 -5.27 -2.20
CA GLU A 51 -2.89 -6.70 -2.40
C GLU A 51 -4.28 -7.07 -1.85
N ASP A 52 -4.65 -6.56 -0.68
CA ASP A 52 -6.00 -6.74 -0.12
C ASP A 52 -7.07 -6.14 -1.04
N ALA A 53 -6.83 -4.95 -1.59
CA ALA A 53 -7.74 -4.31 -2.52
C ALA A 53 -7.88 -5.12 -3.82
N ARG A 54 -6.75 -5.61 -4.36
CA ARG A 54 -6.73 -6.45 -5.57
C ARG A 54 -7.50 -7.75 -5.36
N LYS A 55 -7.32 -8.43 -4.22
CA LYS A 55 -8.07 -9.65 -3.90
C LYS A 55 -9.57 -9.42 -3.83
N LYS A 56 -10.00 -8.30 -3.24
CA LYS A 56 -11.42 -7.93 -3.22
C LYS A 56 -11.98 -7.72 -4.63
N LEU A 57 -11.22 -7.03 -5.49
CA LEU A 57 -11.62 -6.84 -6.88
C LEU A 57 -11.71 -8.17 -7.64
N GLN A 58 -10.78 -9.10 -7.40
CA GLN A 58 -10.80 -10.43 -8.00
C GLN A 58 -12.07 -11.19 -7.62
N VAL A 59 -12.40 -11.28 -6.31
CA VAL A 59 -13.62 -11.95 -5.83
C VAL A 59 -14.88 -11.32 -6.45
N ILE A 60 -14.94 -9.99 -6.51
CA ILE A 60 -16.05 -9.29 -7.18
C ILE A 60 -16.13 -9.69 -8.66
N SER A 61 -15.01 -9.70 -9.37
CA SER A 61 -14.97 -10.07 -10.79
C SER A 61 -15.38 -11.52 -11.06
N GLU A 62 -15.00 -12.44 -10.18
CA GLU A 62 -15.36 -13.86 -10.27
C GLU A 62 -16.89 -14.02 -10.09
N HIS A 63 -17.48 -13.38 -9.08
CA HIS A 63 -18.94 -13.40 -8.89
C HIS A 63 -19.72 -12.77 -10.05
N LEU A 64 -19.22 -11.68 -10.64
CA LEU A 64 -19.83 -11.06 -11.83
C LEU A 64 -19.75 -11.96 -13.08
N SER A 65 -18.78 -12.87 -13.14
CA SER A 65 -18.67 -13.82 -14.27
C SER A 65 -19.61 -15.02 -14.14
N GLU A 66 -19.89 -15.49 -12.92
CA GLU A 66 -20.80 -16.62 -12.65
C GLU A 66 -22.28 -16.26 -12.91
N GLU A 67 -22.68 -15.00 -12.70
CA GLU A 67 -24.05 -14.54 -13.00
C GLU A 67 -24.39 -14.50 -14.50
N LYS A 68 -23.37 -14.52 -15.38
CA LYS A 68 -23.58 -14.51 -16.84
C LYS A 68 -23.90 -15.88 -17.43
N GLU A 69 -23.54 -16.97 -16.74
CA GLU A 69 -23.77 -18.35 -17.23
C GLU A 69 -25.15 -18.90 -16.88
N THR A 70 -25.89 -18.28 -15.95
CA THR A 70 -27.21 -18.78 -15.48
C THR A 70 -28.43 -18.09 -16.10
N THR A 71 -28.26 -17.18 -17.06
CA THR A 71 -29.38 -16.42 -17.68
C THR A 71 -29.65 -16.79 -19.16
N PHE A 72 -29.02 -17.85 -19.69
CA PHE A 72 -29.36 -18.36 -21.03
C PHE A 72 -29.88 -19.81 -20.94
N GLU A 73 -31.15 -19.94 -20.58
CA GLU A 73 -32.00 -21.08 -20.98
C GLU A 73 -33.32 -20.53 -21.55
#